data_AF-A0A3A8N3J2-F1
#
_entry.id   AF-A0A3A8N3J2-F1
#
_cell.length_a   1.000
_cell.length_b   1.000
_cell.length_c   1.000
_cell.angle_alpha   90.00
_cell.angle_beta   90.00
_cell.angle_gamma   90.00
#
_symmetry.space_group_name_H-M   'P 1'
#
loop_
_entity.id
_entity.type
_entity.pdbx_description
1 polymer ?
#
loop_
_entity_poly.entity_id
_entity_poly.type
_entity_poly.pdbx_seq_one_letter_code
_entity_poly.pdbx_strand_id
1 'polypeptide(L)'
;MTLEEAQRLVQSFMRAHGDTEGSGLNAKGFGGAALGESQVYFEHSADSGALKCSALIYRFRDTPRPGVIDGFRDEEKRGTDTGGGKVDYETENKSLFLSRTYGVLPAEQQFKDDLDRLLEASLTWGEEVFNRVADRVVPAK
;
A
#
# COMPACT_ATOMS: atom_id res chain seq x y z
N MET A 1 -4.63 -17.59 5.35
CA MET A 1 -3.28 -18.06 5.71
C MET A 1 -3.04 -17.85 7.20
N THR A 2 -2.16 -18.61 7.82
CA THR A 2 -1.77 -18.42 9.23
C THR A 2 -0.85 -17.21 9.38
N LEU A 3 -0.69 -16.72 10.61
CA LEU A 3 0.27 -15.64 10.90
C LEU A 3 1.70 -16.05 10.55
N GLU A 4 2.10 -17.30 10.83
CA GLU A 4 3.43 -17.81 10.49
C GLU A 4 3.67 -17.84 8.97
N GLU A 5 2.67 -18.24 8.19
CA GLU A 5 2.75 -18.21 6.73
C GLU A 5 2.93 -16.77 6.22
N ALA A 6 2.13 -15.83 6.74
CA ALA A 6 2.24 -14.41 6.40
C ALA A 6 3.60 -13.83 6.80
N GLN A 7 4.13 -14.20 7.98
CA GLN A 7 5.44 -13.80 8.45
C GLN A 7 6.55 -14.26 7.51
N ARG A 8 6.56 -15.54 7.13
CA ARG A 8 7.56 -16.09 6.21
C ARG A 8 7.50 -15.42 4.84
N LEU A 9 6.29 -15.18 4.34
CA LEU A 9 6.06 -14.52 3.06
C LEU A 9 6.60 -13.09 3.06
N VAL A 10 6.25 -12.28 4.08
CA VAL A 10 6.74 -10.91 4.23
C VAL A 10 8.27 -10.91 4.42
N GLN A 11 8.82 -11.79 5.25
CA GLN A 11 10.27 -11.89 5.44
C GLN A 11 11.03 -12.29 4.17
N SER A 12 10.42 -13.12 3.30
CA SER A 12 11.01 -13.46 2.00
C SER A 12 11.09 -12.22 1.10
N PHE A 13 9.99 -11.45 1.03
CA PHE A 13 9.96 -10.18 0.32
C PHE A 13 10.98 -9.17 0.87
N MET A 14 11.03 -8.98 2.18
CA MET A 14 11.97 -8.05 2.83
C MET A 14 13.44 -8.41 2.55
N ARG A 15 13.79 -9.71 2.60
CA ARG A 15 15.13 -10.19 2.27
C ARG A 15 15.50 -9.96 0.80
N ALA A 16 14.54 -10.07 -0.12
CA ALA A 16 14.76 -9.78 -1.53
C ALA A 16 15.12 -8.30 -1.78
N HIS A 17 14.77 -7.41 -0.84
CA HIS A 17 15.05 -5.98 -0.90
C HIS A 17 16.18 -5.54 0.04
N GLY A 18 16.99 -6.50 0.50
CA GLY A 18 18.21 -6.22 1.25
C GLY A 18 18.05 -6.10 2.76
N ASP A 19 16.85 -6.33 3.29
CA ASP A 19 16.66 -6.40 4.74
C ASP A 19 17.09 -7.77 5.27
N THR A 20 18.29 -7.80 5.86
CA THR A 20 18.87 -9.00 6.47
C THR A 20 18.52 -9.15 7.95
N GLU A 21 17.90 -8.15 8.59
CA GLU A 21 17.59 -8.17 10.02
C GLU A 21 16.27 -8.89 10.34
N GLY A 22 15.54 -9.32 9.30
CA GLY A 22 14.33 -10.13 9.45
C GLY A 22 13.11 -9.29 9.85
N SER A 23 13.06 -8.02 9.46
CA SER A 23 11.83 -7.23 9.62
C SER A 23 10.69 -7.90 8.89
N GLY A 24 9.50 -7.77 9.45
CA GLY A 24 8.30 -8.43 8.97
C GLY A 24 7.13 -8.17 9.90
N LEU A 25 6.23 -9.14 10.02
CA LEU A 25 5.10 -9.02 10.94
C LEU A 25 5.51 -9.33 12.38
N ASN A 26 5.15 -8.44 13.30
CA ASN A 26 5.23 -8.69 14.73
C ASN A 26 4.18 -9.73 15.20
N ALA A 27 4.21 -10.08 16.48
CA ALA A 27 3.29 -11.07 17.06
C ALA A 27 1.80 -10.68 16.99
N LYS A 28 1.48 -9.40 16.72
CA LYS A 28 0.11 -8.91 16.53
C LYS A 28 -0.31 -8.89 15.05
N GLY A 29 0.54 -9.34 14.13
CA GLY A 29 0.24 -9.35 12.70
C GLY A 29 0.52 -8.03 11.99
N PHE A 30 1.28 -7.10 12.57
CA PHE A 30 1.61 -5.82 11.94
C PHE A 30 3.09 -5.69 11.61
N GLY A 31 3.40 -5.09 10.48
CA GLY A 31 4.77 -4.81 10.05
C GLY A 31 4.83 -3.70 9.02
N GLY A 32 6.02 -3.24 8.70
CA GLY A 32 6.22 -2.26 7.64
C GLY A 32 7.69 -1.87 7.51
N ALA A 33 8.03 -1.27 6.37
CA ALA A 33 9.38 -0.84 6.08
C ALA A 33 9.43 0.26 5.02
N ALA A 34 10.56 0.99 5.04
CA ALA A 34 10.96 1.83 3.93
C ALA A 34 11.82 1.01 2.96
N LEU A 35 11.46 1.02 1.68
CA LEU A 35 12.17 0.33 0.60
C LEU A 35 12.52 1.36 -0.46
N GLY A 36 13.75 1.89 -0.39
CA GLY A 36 14.15 3.06 -1.16
C GLY A 36 13.31 4.28 -0.81
N GLU A 37 12.62 4.85 -1.80
CA GLU A 37 11.71 6.00 -1.63
C GLU A 37 10.28 5.59 -1.24
N SER A 38 9.96 4.29 -1.35
CA SER A 38 8.63 3.76 -1.05
C SER A 38 8.51 3.34 0.42
N GLN A 39 7.29 3.33 0.93
CA GLN A 39 6.96 2.78 2.25
C GLN A 39 5.84 1.76 2.10
N VAL A 40 6.03 0.58 2.71
CA VAL A 40 5.06 -0.51 2.70
C VAL A 40 4.67 -0.88 4.12
N TYR A 41 3.39 -1.20 4.31
CA TYR A 41 2.83 -1.68 5.56
C TYR A 41 2.12 -3.00 5.32
N PHE A 42 2.14 -3.87 6.33
CA PHE A 42 1.57 -5.19 6.30
C PHE A 42 0.68 -5.40 7.52
N GLU A 43 -0.48 -6.00 7.29
CA GLU A 43 -1.44 -6.34 8.32
C GLU A 43 -2.02 -7.73 8.04
N HIS A 44 -1.82 -8.66 8.98
CA HIS A 44 -2.47 -9.97 8.99
C HIS A 44 -3.68 -9.93 9.92
N SER A 45 -4.85 -10.27 9.38
CA SER A 45 -6.08 -10.41 10.15
C SER A 45 -6.15 -11.83 10.72
N ALA A 46 -6.16 -11.94 12.06
CA ALA A 46 -6.32 -13.24 12.74
C ALA A 46 -7.68 -13.89 12.44
N ASP A 47 -8.73 -13.08 12.25
CA ASP A 47 -10.10 -13.56 12.05
C ASP A 47 -10.31 -14.15 10.65
N SER A 48 -9.83 -13.45 9.62
CA SER A 48 -10.01 -13.87 8.22
C SER A 48 -8.82 -14.65 7.66
N GLY A 49 -7.68 -14.60 8.35
CA GLY A 49 -6.40 -15.10 7.84
C GLY A 49 -5.90 -14.34 6.62
N ALA A 50 -6.42 -13.14 6.33
CA ALA A 50 -6.01 -12.34 5.18
C ALA A 50 -4.78 -11.50 5.49
N LEU A 51 -3.89 -11.32 4.51
CA LEU A 51 -2.75 -10.40 4.57
C LEU A 51 -3.03 -9.18 3.68
N LYS A 52 -3.22 -8.01 4.30
CA LYS A 52 -3.27 -6.71 3.62
C LYS A 52 -1.86 -6.15 3.50
N CYS A 53 -1.52 -5.66 2.32
CA CYS A 53 -0.28 -4.97 2.02
C CYS A 53 -0.63 -3.58 1.49
N SER A 54 -0.10 -2.53 2.09
CA SER A 54 -0.44 -1.13 1.78
C SER A 54 0.83 -0.36 1.43
N ALA A 55 0.93 0.11 0.19
CA ALA A 55 2.01 0.98 -0.27
C ALA A 55 1.59 2.45 -0.11
N LEU A 56 2.38 3.25 0.61
CA LEU A 56 2.05 4.64 0.92
C LEU A 56 2.10 5.50 -0.34
N ILE A 57 0.99 6.20 -0.62
CA ILE A 57 0.93 7.29 -1.61
C ILE A 57 1.31 8.59 -0.91
N TYR A 58 0.55 8.95 0.13
CA TYR A 58 0.70 10.24 0.80
C TYR A 58 0.13 10.19 2.22
N ARG A 59 0.79 10.89 3.15
CA ARG A 59 0.29 11.09 4.51
C ARG A 59 -0.11 12.53 4.72
N PHE A 60 -1.41 12.75 4.93
CA PHE A 60 -1.94 14.09 5.13
C PHE A 60 -1.62 14.60 6.53
N ARG A 61 -1.22 15.88 6.64
CA ARG A 61 -1.03 16.55 7.94
C ARG A 61 -2.38 16.76 8.64
N ASP A 62 -3.36 17.24 7.87
CA ASP A 62 -4.72 17.52 8.32
C ASP A 62 -5.73 16.66 7.58
N THR A 63 -6.99 16.72 7.99
CA THR A 63 -8.08 16.08 7.25
C THR A 63 -8.04 16.55 5.78
N PRO A 64 -8.01 15.62 4.80
CA PRO A 64 -8.03 15.97 3.38
C PRO A 64 -9.23 16.86 3.07
N ARG A 65 -9.06 17.80 2.13
CA ARG A 65 -10.18 18.63 1.68
C ARG A 65 -11.28 17.75 1.06
N PRO A 66 -12.56 18.17 1.15
CA PRO A 66 -13.64 17.46 0.46
C PRO A 66 -13.30 17.25 -1.03
N GLY A 67 -13.56 16.05 -1.54
CA GLY A 67 -13.29 15.69 -2.92
C GLY A 67 -11.87 15.21 -3.24
N VAL A 68 -10.88 15.39 -2.35
CA VAL A 68 -9.51 14.88 -2.60
C VAL A 68 -9.50 13.35 -2.70
N ILE A 69 -10.05 12.66 -1.69
CA ILE A 69 -10.06 11.19 -1.66
C ILE A 69 -10.91 10.62 -2.80
N ASP A 70 -12.05 11.25 -3.11
CA ASP A 70 -12.88 10.83 -4.23
C ASP A 70 -12.18 11.05 -5.58
N GLY A 71 -11.38 12.11 -5.71
CA GLY A 71 -10.54 12.34 -6.88
C GLY A 71 -9.54 11.21 -7.13
N PHE A 72 -8.90 10.68 -6.09
CA PHE A 72 -8.03 9.50 -6.22
C PHE A 72 -8.81 8.24 -6.63
N ARG A 73 -9.97 8.01 -6.02
CA ARG A 73 -10.85 6.88 -6.39
C ARG A 73 -11.37 6.99 -7.82
N ASP A 74 -11.60 8.21 -8.31
CA ASP A 74 -12.02 8.42 -9.69
C ASP A 74 -10.86 8.17 -10.67
N GLU A 75 -9.62 8.51 -10.33
CA GLU A 75 -8.44 8.12 -11.12
C GLU A 75 -8.28 6.59 -11.22
N GLU A 76 -8.56 5.87 -10.13
CA GLU A 76 -8.60 4.39 -10.12
C GLU A 76 -9.69 3.87 -11.06
N LYS A 77 -10.92 4.38 -10.95
CA LYS A 77 -12.04 3.98 -11.83
C LYS A 77 -11.77 4.28 -13.30
N ARG A 78 -10.98 5.31 -13.60
CA ARG A 78 -10.58 5.68 -14.97
C ARG A 78 -9.49 4.76 -15.55
N GLY A 79 -8.98 3.82 -14.76
CA GLY A 79 -7.98 2.84 -15.19
C GLY A 79 -6.54 3.33 -15.07
N THR A 80 -6.28 4.31 -14.20
CA THR A 80 -4.89 4.64 -13.83
C THR A 80 -4.26 3.41 -13.17
N ASP A 81 -3.06 3.02 -13.60
CA ASP A 81 -2.41 1.82 -13.10
C ASP A 81 -2.16 1.90 -11.58
N THR A 82 -2.71 0.94 -10.83
CA THR A 82 -2.60 0.85 -9.37
C THR A 82 -1.59 -0.20 -8.92
N GLY A 83 -0.79 -0.77 -9.84
CA GLY A 83 0.11 -1.88 -9.52
C GLY A 83 -0.63 -3.14 -9.05
N GLY A 84 -1.91 -3.27 -9.38
CA GLY A 84 -2.79 -4.35 -8.92
C GLY A 84 -3.38 -4.15 -7.52
N GLY A 85 -3.19 -2.97 -6.91
CA GLY A 85 -3.85 -2.58 -5.66
C GLY A 85 -5.15 -1.82 -5.88
N LYS A 86 -5.67 -1.27 -4.79
CA LYS A 86 -6.81 -0.36 -4.76
C LYS A 86 -6.54 0.88 -3.93
N VAL A 87 -7.17 1.99 -4.27
CA VAL A 87 -7.08 3.22 -3.48
C VAL A 87 -7.74 3.03 -2.13
N ASP A 88 -6.97 3.23 -1.07
CA ASP A 88 -7.41 3.03 0.30
C ASP A 88 -7.00 4.22 1.17
N TYR A 89 -7.94 4.74 1.95
CA TYR A 89 -7.70 5.87 2.83
C TYR A 89 -8.04 5.49 4.27
N GLU A 90 -7.00 5.47 5.11
CA GLU A 90 -7.14 5.17 6.53
C GLU A 90 -7.31 6.47 7.32
N THR A 91 -8.50 6.66 7.88
CA THR A 91 -8.88 7.90 8.58
C THR A 91 -8.08 8.11 9.86
N GLU A 92 -7.68 7.04 10.55
CA GLU A 92 -7.01 7.10 11.85
C GLU A 92 -5.60 7.69 11.74
N ASN A 93 -4.84 7.26 10.73
CA ASN A 93 -3.47 7.74 10.48
C ASN A 93 -3.40 8.78 9.35
N LYS A 94 -4.55 9.15 8.75
CA LYS A 94 -4.68 10.10 7.64
C LYS A 94 -3.76 9.76 6.46
N SER A 95 -3.64 8.48 6.14
CA SER A 95 -2.74 8.01 5.09
C SER A 95 -3.54 7.43 3.92
N LEU A 96 -3.06 7.77 2.72
CA LEU A 96 -3.57 7.26 1.46
C LEU A 96 -2.59 6.20 0.95
N PHE A 97 -3.14 5.07 0.54
CA PHE A 97 -2.40 3.90 0.11
C PHE A 97 -2.92 3.36 -1.22
N LEU A 98 -2.05 2.62 -1.91
CA LEU A 98 -2.49 1.51 -2.76
C LEU A 98 -2.43 0.23 -1.93
N SER A 99 -3.57 -0.41 -1.73
CA SER A 99 -3.70 -1.59 -0.89
C SER A 99 -4.07 -2.83 -1.70
N ARG A 100 -3.46 -3.96 -1.37
CA ARG A 100 -3.80 -5.28 -1.91
C ARG A 100 -3.96 -6.30 -0.79
N THR A 101 -4.96 -7.16 -0.90
CA THR A 101 -5.27 -8.18 0.11
C THR A 101 -5.15 -9.58 -0.46
N TYR A 102 -4.41 -10.44 0.24
CA TYR A 102 -4.25 -11.86 -0.08
C TYR A 102 -5.07 -12.70 0.90
N GLY A 103 -6.09 -13.40 0.41
CA GLY A 103 -6.88 -14.34 1.23
C GLY A 103 -6.27 -15.74 1.31
N VAL A 104 -5.43 -16.09 0.33
CA VAL A 104 -4.70 -17.36 0.24
C VAL A 104 -3.21 -17.07 0.13
N LEU A 105 -2.36 -18.01 0.54
CA LEU A 105 -0.91 -17.88 0.44
C LEU A 105 -0.49 -17.89 -1.04
N PRO A 106 0.01 -16.77 -1.60
CA PRO A 106 0.54 -16.75 -2.95
C PRO A 106 1.91 -17.45 -3.01
N ALA A 107 2.37 -17.77 -4.23
CA ALA A 107 3.76 -18.13 -4.46
C ALA A 107 4.68 -16.92 -4.15
N GLU A 108 5.85 -17.15 -3.57
CA GLU A 108 6.75 -16.08 -3.12
C GLU A 108 7.16 -15.13 -4.25
N GLN A 109 7.49 -15.67 -5.42
CA GLN A 109 7.86 -14.86 -6.59
C GLN A 109 6.68 -13.98 -7.04
N GLN A 110 5.47 -14.54 -7.10
CA GLN A 110 4.27 -13.78 -7.46
C GLN A 110 3.99 -12.66 -6.47
N PHE A 111 4.13 -12.94 -5.17
CA PHE A 111 3.96 -11.95 -4.12
C PHE A 111 4.96 -10.80 -4.25
N LYS A 112 6.23 -11.13 -4.51
CA LYS A 112 7.28 -10.13 -4.73
C LYS A 112 6.94 -9.24 -5.94
N ASP A 113 6.67 -9.85 -7.08
CA ASP A 113 6.38 -9.10 -8.33
C ASP A 113 5.09 -8.27 -8.21
N ASP A 114 4.13 -8.73 -7.43
CA ASP A 114 2.91 -7.98 -7.12
C ASP A 114 3.20 -6.75 -6.24
N LEU A 115 4.02 -6.90 -5.20
CA LEU A 115 4.35 -5.79 -4.31
C LEU A 115 5.31 -4.78 -4.94
N ASP A 116 6.26 -5.23 -5.76
CA ASP A 116 7.14 -4.31 -6.48
C ASP A 116 6.33 -3.37 -7.39
N ARG A 117 5.38 -3.92 -8.14
CA ARG A 117 4.46 -3.13 -8.97
C ARG A 117 3.59 -2.20 -8.13
N LEU A 118 3.12 -2.67 -6.98
CA LEU A 118 2.33 -1.86 -6.04
C LEU A 118 3.13 -0.65 -5.51
N LEU A 119 4.39 -0.85 -5.17
CA LEU A 119 5.29 0.19 -4.65
C LEU A 119 5.68 1.20 -5.74
N GLU A 120 6.01 0.73 -6.93
CA GLU A 120 6.28 1.61 -8.07
C GLU A 120 5.06 2.48 -8.43
N ALA A 121 3.88 1.87 -8.44
CA ALA A 121 2.64 2.60 -8.64
C ALA A 121 2.40 3.61 -7.51
N SER A 122 2.67 3.29 -6.24
CA SER A 122 2.40 4.22 -5.15
C SER A 122 3.23 5.50 -5.24
N LEU A 123 4.46 5.41 -5.74
CA LEU A 123 5.32 6.57 -6.01
C LEU A 123 4.74 7.44 -7.14
N THR A 124 4.37 6.81 -8.27
CA THR A 124 3.72 7.51 -9.40
C THR A 124 2.43 8.21 -8.95
N TRP A 125 1.66 7.57 -8.07
CA TRP A 125 0.45 8.15 -7.49
C TRP A 125 0.73 9.31 -6.54
N GLY A 126 1.81 9.22 -5.76
CA GLY A 126 2.23 10.26 -4.82
C GLY A 126 2.67 11.55 -5.51
N GLU A 127 3.11 11.46 -6.76
CA GLU A 127 3.56 12.60 -7.55
C GLU A 127 2.51 13.01 -8.60
N GLU A 128 2.32 12.19 -9.64
CA GLU A 128 1.56 12.59 -10.81
C GLU A 128 0.05 12.63 -10.55
N VAL A 129 -0.48 11.58 -9.93
CA VAL A 129 -1.92 11.49 -9.64
C VAL A 129 -2.30 12.55 -8.61
N PHE A 130 -1.46 12.74 -7.60
CA PHE A 130 -1.64 13.79 -6.61
C PHE A 130 -1.79 15.16 -7.27
N ASN A 131 -0.89 15.53 -8.19
CA ASN A 131 -0.97 16.80 -8.92
C ASN A 131 -2.26 16.90 -9.74
N ARG A 132 -2.62 15.84 -10.49
CA ARG A 132 -3.88 15.82 -11.27
C ARG A 132 -5.13 15.99 -10.42
N VAL A 133 -5.16 15.39 -9.22
CA VAL A 133 -6.28 15.52 -8.28
C VAL A 133 -6.30 16.92 -7.67
N ALA A 134 -5.14 17.45 -7.27
CA ALA A 134 -5.01 18.78 -6.71
C ALA A 134 -5.52 19.87 -7.69
N ASP A 135 -5.16 19.78 -8.97
CA ASP A 135 -5.57 20.72 -10.02
C ASP A 135 -7.09 20.74 -10.26
N ARG A 136 -7.78 19.61 -10.04
CA ARG A 136 -9.25 19.52 -10.22
C ARG A 136 -10.01 19.98 -8.99
N VAL A 137 -9.51 19.67 -7.80
CA VAL A 137 -10.18 19.97 -6.53
C VAL A 137 -9.93 21.41 -6.08
N VAL A 138 -8.85 22.04 -6.54
CA VAL A 138 -8.57 23.46 -6.34
C VAL A 138 -8.75 24.19 -7.68
N PRO A 139 -9.93 24.74 -7.98
CA PRO A 139 -10.08 25.57 -9.16
C PRO A 139 -9.08 26.74 -9.10
N ALA A 140 -8.35 26.97 -10.19
CA ALA A 140 -7.55 28.18 -10.35
C ALA A 140 -8.43 29.41 -10.07
N LYS A 141 -7.93 30.33 -9.23
CA LYS A 141 -8.58 31.61 -8.99
C LYS A 141 -8.50 32.52 -10.22
#